data_AF-A0A7S4V1F4-F1
#
_entry.id   AF-A0A7S4V1F4-F1
#
_cell.length_a   1.000
_cell.length_b   1.000
_cell.length_c   1.000
_cell.angle_alpha   90.00
_cell.angle_beta   90.00
_cell.angle_gamma   90.00
#
_symmetry.space_group_name_H-M   'P 1'
#
loop_
_entity.id
_entity.type
_entity.pdbx_description
1 polymer ?
#
loop_
_entity_poly.entity_id
_entity_poly.type
_entity_poly.pdbx_seq_one_letter_code
_entity_poly.pdbx_strand_id
1 'polypeptide(L)'
;RTRQTVSHAENCFELYGFDVLLDSDVKPWLLEVNLSPSMQADSPLDWQIKSSLLRDVLNLVGIPRVDRQTLFRSRLLETRIRRGQLATGSGARRHPGAVGGSLCKSASG
;
A
#
# COMPACT_ATOMS: atom_id res chain seq x y z
N ARG A 1 13.70 0.80 -21.19
CA ARG A 1 13.05 0.58 -19.87
C ARG A 1 11.79 1.44 -19.82
N THR A 2 10.61 0.84 -19.99
CA THR A 2 9.31 1.52 -19.97
C THR A 2 8.94 1.85 -18.53
N ARG A 3 8.67 3.13 -18.25
CA ARG A 3 8.20 3.60 -16.94
C ARG A 3 6.71 3.22 -16.83
N GLN A 4 6.42 2.05 -16.26
CA GLN A 4 5.05 1.71 -15.90
C GLN A 4 4.65 2.56 -14.69
N THR A 5 3.70 3.46 -14.90
CA THR A 5 3.05 4.19 -13.80
C THR A 5 2.11 3.21 -13.10
N VAL A 6 2.51 2.72 -11.92
CA VAL A 6 1.66 1.86 -11.10
C VAL A 6 0.65 2.73 -10.36
N SER A 7 -0.64 2.44 -10.51
CA SER A 7 -1.75 3.20 -9.90
C SER A 7 -1.73 3.18 -8.37
N HIS A 8 -1.03 2.21 -7.77
CA HIS A 8 -0.86 2.06 -6.32
C HIS A 8 0.59 1.69 -5.99
N ALA A 9 1.50 2.65 -6.10
CA ALA A 9 2.94 2.45 -5.81
C ALA A 9 3.20 1.91 -4.39
N GLU A 10 2.31 2.20 -3.44
CA GLU A 10 2.38 1.73 -2.06
C GLU A 10 2.15 0.22 -1.89
N ASN A 11 1.60 -0.45 -2.91
CA ASN A 11 1.34 -1.90 -2.93
C ASN A 11 2.41 -2.68 -3.70
N CYS A 12 3.56 -2.06 -4.00
CA CYS A 12 4.64 -2.68 -4.73
C CYS A 12 5.82 -2.98 -3.79
N PHE A 13 6.39 -4.16 -3.93
CA PHE A 13 7.64 -4.56 -3.30
C PHE A 13 8.47 -5.35 -4.30
N GLU A 14 9.78 -5.38 -4.11
CA GLU A 14 10.72 -6.11 -4.96
C GLU A 14 11.75 -6.81 -4.09
N LEU A 15 12.14 -8.03 -4.46
CA LEU A 15 13.16 -8.82 -3.78
C LEU A 15 14.42 -8.85 -4.62
N TYR A 16 15.52 -8.33 -4.09
CA TYR A 16 16.83 -8.33 -4.74
C TYR A 16 17.71 -9.45 -4.21
N GLY A 17 18.48 -10.08 -5.10
CA GLY A 17 19.59 -10.98 -4.74
C GLY A 17 20.92 -10.24 -4.87
N PHE A 18 21.79 -10.34 -3.87
CA PHE A 18 23.13 -9.74 -3.89
C PHE A 18 24.18 -10.85 -3.82
N ASP A 19 25.07 -10.87 -4.81
CA ASP A 19 26.18 -11.81 -4.85
C ASP A 19 27.42 -11.10 -4.30
N VAL A 20 27.90 -11.57 -3.14
CA VAL A 20 28.98 -10.94 -2.38
C VAL A 20 30.14 -11.91 -2.22
N LEU A 21 31.34 -11.45 -2.57
CA LEU A 21 32.59 -12.18 -2.34
C LEU A 21 33.33 -11.61 -1.12
N LEU A 22 33.85 -12.48 -0.26
CA LEU A 22 34.70 -12.08 0.87
C LEU A 22 36.17 -12.34 0.51
N ASP A 23 37.05 -11.38 0.77
CA ASP A 23 38.51 -11.56 0.65
C ASP A 23 39.13 -12.11 1.94
N SER A 24 40.47 -12.24 1.96
CA SER A 24 41.23 -12.75 3.11
C SER A 24 41.10 -11.89 4.37
N ASP A 25 40.77 -10.61 4.21
CA ASP A 25 40.57 -9.66 5.29
C ASP A 25 39.08 -9.56 5.68
N VAL A 26 38.24 -10.47 5.17
CA VAL A 26 36.77 -10.52 5.38
C VAL A 26 36.09 -9.23 4.89
N LYS A 27 36.68 -8.56 3.90
CA LYS A 27 36.05 -7.40 3.27
C LYS A 27 35.04 -7.89 2.22
N PRO A 28 33.79 -7.39 2.26
CA PRO A 28 32.79 -7.73 1.25
C PRO A 28 32.98 -6.94 -0.04
N TRP A 29 32.93 -7.65 -1.15
CA TRP A 29 32.96 -7.12 -2.51
C TRP A 29 31.68 -7.52 -3.22
N LEU A 30 30.90 -6.52 -3.67
CA LEU A 30 29.69 -6.76 -4.44
C LEU A 30 30.07 -7.18 -5.86
N LEU A 31 29.59 -8.33 -6.31
CA LEU A 31 29.80 -8.83 -7.66
C LEU A 31 28.67 -8.37 -8.59
N GLU A 32 27.42 -8.65 -8.20
CA GLU A 32 26.24 -8.29 -8.97
C GLU A 32 24.99 -8.13 -8.10
N VAL A 33 23.97 -7.52 -8.71
CA VAL A 33 22.63 -7.39 -8.14
C VAL A 33 21.62 -7.99 -9.09
N ASN A 34 20.93 -9.02 -8.61
CA ASN A 34 19.88 -9.74 -9.31
C ASN A 34 18.52 -9.12 -8.98
N LEU A 35 17.84 -8.57 -9.99
CA LEU A 35 16.46 -8.06 -9.86
C LEU A 35 15.42 -9.19 -9.75
N SER A 36 15.80 -10.40 -10.17
CA SER A 36 14.95 -11.59 -10.14
C SER A 36 15.73 -12.81 -9.62
N PRO A 37 16.01 -12.90 -8.31
CA PRO A 37 16.71 -14.05 -7.75
C PRO A 37 15.89 -15.34 -7.90
N SER A 38 16.56 -16.48 -8.16
CA SER A 38 15.87 -17.78 -8.32
C SER A 38 15.27 -18.28 -7.02
N MET A 39 13.95 -18.50 -7.01
CA MET A 39 13.21 -19.07 -5.88
C MET A 39 12.93 -20.58 -6.03
N GLN A 40 13.54 -21.24 -7.01
CA GLN A 40 13.46 -22.70 -7.14
C GLN A 40 14.19 -23.36 -5.95
N ALA A 41 13.58 -24.37 -5.33
CA ALA A 41 14.11 -25.02 -4.13
C ALA A 41 14.32 -26.52 -4.39
N ASP A 42 15.47 -26.87 -4.95
CA ASP A 42 15.80 -28.23 -5.37
C ASP A 42 16.44 -29.07 -4.25
N SER A 43 16.94 -28.43 -3.19
CA SER A 43 17.45 -29.10 -2.00
C SER A 43 16.65 -28.79 -0.73
N PRO A 44 16.71 -29.66 0.31
CA PRO A 44 16.09 -29.37 1.60
C PRO A 44 16.60 -28.07 2.25
N LEU A 45 17.88 -27.73 2.04
CA LEU A 45 18.47 -26.49 2.55
C LEU A 45 17.89 -25.27 1.83
N ASP A 46 17.78 -25.32 0.49
CA ASP A 46 17.14 -24.25 -0.28
C ASP A 46 15.72 -24.02 0.19
N TRP A 47 14.96 -25.10 0.41
CA TRP A 47 13.61 -25.02 0.91
C TRP A 47 13.56 -24.30 2.26
N GLN A 48 14.39 -24.69 3.21
CA GLN A 48 14.44 -24.07 4.55
C GLN A 48 14.75 -22.57 4.47
N ILE A 49 15.77 -22.19 3.70
CA ILE A 49 16.20 -20.79 3.59
C ILE A 49 15.16 -19.97 2.83
N LYS A 50 14.77 -20.41 1.62
CA LYS A 50 13.89 -19.64 0.72
C LYS A 50 12.46 -19.53 1.25
N SER A 51 11.94 -20.58 1.91
CA SER A 51 10.61 -20.51 2.52
C SER A 51 10.55 -19.55 3.71
N SER A 52 11.59 -19.55 4.56
CA SER A 52 11.68 -18.59 5.67
C SER A 52 11.80 -17.16 5.15
N LEU A 53 12.67 -16.93 4.15
CA LEU A 53 12.82 -15.64 3.49
C LEU A 53 11.47 -15.12 2.99
N LEU A 54 10.74 -15.93 2.20
CA LEU A 54 9.48 -15.51 1.61
C LEU A 54 8.42 -15.22 2.68
N ARG A 55 8.33 -16.04 3.73
CA ARG A 55 7.44 -15.79 4.87
C ARG A 55 7.72 -14.44 5.50
N ASP A 56 8.98 -14.15 5.75
CA ASP A 56 9.39 -12.93 6.45
C ASP A 56 9.19 -11.70 5.54
N VAL A 57 9.46 -11.80 4.23
CA VAL A 57 9.13 -10.76 3.24
C VAL A 57 7.63 -10.45 3.24
N LEU A 58 6.76 -11.45 3.16
CA LEU A 58 5.30 -11.24 3.12
C LEU A 58 4.77 -10.64 4.44
N ASN A 59 5.36 -11.00 5.57
CA ASN A 59 5.04 -10.39 6.85
C ASN A 59 5.45 -8.91 6.90
N LEU A 60 6.63 -8.57 6.39
CA LEU A 60 7.14 -7.19 6.34
C LEU A 60 6.35 -6.32 5.37
N VAL A 61 5.91 -6.86 4.22
CA VAL A 61 5.00 -6.19 3.29
C VAL A 61 3.66 -5.85 3.97
N GLY A 62 3.31 -6.54 5.05
CA GLY A 62 2.16 -6.18 5.87
C GLY A 62 0.84 -6.43 5.15
N ILE A 63 0.76 -7.52 4.37
CA ILE A 63 -0.46 -7.87 3.63
C ILE A 63 -1.61 -8.01 4.64
N PRO A 64 -2.61 -7.12 4.61
CA PRO A 64 -3.66 -7.13 5.62
C PRO A 64 -4.51 -8.39 5.47
N ARG A 65 -5.02 -8.90 6.59
CA ARG A 65 -6.06 -9.91 6.54
C ARG A 65 -7.33 -9.26 6.01
N VAL A 66 -7.58 -9.48 4.72
CA VAL A 66 -8.73 -8.96 4.03
C VAL A 66 -9.91 -9.91 4.22
N ASP A 67 -10.86 -9.53 5.07
CA ASP A 67 -12.17 -10.18 5.07
C ASP A 67 -12.98 -9.71 3.84
N ARG A 68 -13.34 -10.68 2.98
CA ARG A 68 -14.06 -10.42 1.73
C ARG A 68 -15.44 -9.81 1.99
N GLN A 69 -16.10 -10.18 3.09
CA GLN A 69 -17.40 -9.61 3.44
C GLN A 69 -17.27 -8.14 3.86
N THR A 70 -16.28 -7.83 4.69
CA THR A 70 -15.97 -6.46 5.13
C THR A 70 -15.60 -5.57 3.94
N LEU A 71 -14.71 -6.03 3.04
CA LEU A 71 -14.40 -5.28 1.82
C LEU A 71 -15.62 -5.00 0.94
N PHE A 72 -16.47 -6.01 0.74
CA PHE A 72 -17.67 -5.85 -0.07
C PHE A 72 -18.63 -4.84 0.55
N ARG A 73 -18.80 -4.88 1.88
CA ARG A 73 -19.57 -3.87 2.63
C ARG A 73 -18.98 -2.47 2.48
N SER A 74 -17.67 -2.31 2.65
CA SER A 74 -17.00 -1.01 2.49
C SER A 74 -17.19 -0.43 1.09
N ARG A 75 -17.02 -1.23 0.03
CA ARG A 75 -17.26 -0.77 -1.35
C ARG A 75 -18.73 -0.43 -1.62
N LEU A 76 -19.66 -1.20 -1.07
CA LEU A 76 -21.09 -0.90 -1.17
C LEU A 76 -21.45 0.41 -0.45
N LEU A 77 -20.90 0.63 0.75
CA LEU A 77 -21.10 1.86 1.52
C LEU A 77 -20.52 3.07 0.81
N GLU A 78 -19.29 2.99 0.28
CA GLU A 78 -18.70 4.04 -0.55
C GLU A 78 -19.57 4.37 -1.77
N THR A 79 -20.05 3.34 -2.47
CA THR A 79 -20.93 3.52 -3.64
C THR A 79 -22.24 4.19 -3.25
N ARG A 80 -22.81 3.83 -2.09
CA ARG A 80 -24.03 4.45 -1.55
C ARG A 80 -23.80 5.91 -1.15
N ILE A 81 -22.70 6.23 -0.47
CA ILE A 81 -22.36 7.61 -0.09
C ILE A 81 -22.19 8.48 -1.33
N ARG A 82 -21.47 7.99 -2.35
CA ARG A 82 -21.28 8.70 -3.63
C ARG A 82 -22.61 8.96 -4.35
N ARG A 83 -23.52 7.97 -4.35
CA ARG A 83 -24.86 8.12 -4.93
C ARG A 83 -25.78 9.03 -4.11
N GLY A 84 -25.69 9.00 -2.78
CA GLY A 84 -26.45 9.85 -1.88
C GLY A 84 -26.06 11.34 -1.94
N GLN A 85 -24.78 11.63 -2.17
CA GLN A 85 -24.29 13.00 -2.39
C GLN A 85 -24.75 13.58 -3.74
N LEU A 86 -24.90 12.76 -4.78
CA LEU A 86 -25.47 13.20 -6.07
C LEU A 86 -26.98 13.53 -5.97
N ALA A 87 -27.71 12.94 -5.03
CA ALA A 87 -29.14 13.17 -4.84
C ALA A 87 -29.47 14.45 -4.02
N THR A 88 -28.49 15.07 -3.35
CA THR A 88 -28.70 16.29 -2.53
C THR A 88 -28.33 17.59 -3.26
N GLY A 89 -27.95 17.51 -4.54
CA GLY A 89 -27.53 18.65 -5.37
C GLY A 89 -28.64 19.34 -6.20
N SER A 90 -29.90 19.23 -5.81
CA SER A 90 -31.01 19.90 -6.51
C SER A 90 -31.82 20.81 -5.58
N GLY A 91 -31.55 22.12 -5.67
CA GLY A 91 -32.54 23.15 -5.37
C GLY A 91 -32.41 23.90 -4.05
N ALA A 92 -31.40 24.79 -3.92
CA ALA A 92 -31.50 25.95 -3.04
C ALA A 92 -31.28 27.22 -3.86
N ARG A 93 -32.37 27.87 -4.27
CA ARG A 93 -32.36 29.20 -4.90
C ARG A 93 -31.74 30.19 -3.93
N ARG A 94 -30.75 30.95 -4.38
CA ARG A 94 -30.23 32.13 -3.69
C ARG A 94 -31.27 33.26 -3.80
N HIS A 95 -31.71 33.82 -2.67
CA HIS A 95 -32.27 35.17 -2.60
C HIS A 95 -31.33 36.04 -1.73
N PRO A 96 -31.12 37.32 -2.09
CA PRO A 96 -30.27 38.23 -1.33
C PRO A 96 -31.09 38.96 -0.26
N GLY A 97 -30.49 39.14 0.93
CA GLY A 97 -30.89 40.17 1.88
C GLY A 97 -31.46 39.66 3.20
N ALA A 98 -30.63 39.65 4.24
CA ALA A 98 -30.99 40.15 5.57
C ALA A 98 -29.73 40.27 6.43
N VAL A 99 -29.71 41.34 7.20
CA VAL A 99 -28.62 41.93 7.98
C VAL A 99 -28.49 41.26 9.34
N GLY A 100 -27.26 41.15 9.85
CA GLY A 100 -26.98 41.33 11.28
C GLY A 100 -26.58 40.08 12.08
N GLY A 101 -25.51 40.22 12.88
CA GLY A 101 -25.39 39.50 14.15
C GLY A 101 -24.12 38.69 14.39
N SER A 102 -23.05 39.38 14.78
CA SER A 102 -22.12 39.04 15.87
C SER A 102 -21.73 37.57 16.17
N LEU A 103 -20.46 37.27 15.87
CA LEU A 103 -19.42 36.81 16.82
C LEU A 103 -19.82 35.86 17.98
N CYS A 104 -19.27 34.65 17.97
CA CYS A 104 -18.54 34.07 19.12
C CYS A 104 -17.64 32.91 18.67
N LYS A 105 -16.32 33.11 18.84
CA LYS A 105 -15.29 32.07 18.88
C LYS A 105 -15.35 31.32 20.22
N SER A 106 -14.65 30.18 20.27
CA SER A 106 -14.24 29.39 21.46
C SER A 106 -15.28 28.35 21.92
N ALA A 107 -14.97 27.14 22.41
CA ALA A 107 -13.71 26.41 22.60
C ALA A 107 -14.00 24.90 22.71
N SER A 108 -12.98 24.11 22.40
CA SER A 108 -12.50 22.85 23.02
C SER A 108 -13.42 21.91 23.81
N GLY A 109 -13.28 20.63 23.47
CA GLY A 109 -13.40 19.45 24.34
C GLY A 109 -12.57 18.33 23.73
#